data_AF-A0A7W9DFQ6-F1
#
_entry.id   AF-A0A7W9DFQ6-F1
#
_cell.length_a   1.000
_cell.length_b   1.000
_cell.length_c   1.000
_cell.angle_alpha   90.00
_cell.angle_beta   90.00
_cell.angle_gamma   90.00
#
_symmetry.space_group_name_H-M   'P 1'
#
loop_
_entity.id
_entity.type
_entity.pdbx_description
1 polymer ?
#
loop_
_entity_poly.entity_id
_entity_poly.type
_entity_poly.pdbx_seq_one_letter_code
_entity_poly.pdbx_strand_id
1 'polypeptide(L)'
;MKTGGIDSSKIEAMIAQLKSAATRPDAKVPMIQTEMPAGKVNFADALKGALDSVSASQTASAELGKRFTMGDDSVSLSDVMVSMQKSSIEFQASVQVRNKLVSAYHEIMNMQV
;
A
#
# COMPACT_ATOMS: atom_id res chain seq x y z
N MET A 1 -30.08 43.59 -42.85
CA MET A 1 -29.11 44.12 -41.86
C MET A 1 -28.88 43.05 -40.79
N LYS A 2 -27.62 42.91 -40.34
CA LYS A 2 -27.14 42.11 -39.19
C LYS A 2 -26.91 40.61 -39.38
N THR A 3 -25.78 40.26 -40.01
CA THR A 3 -25.03 39.03 -39.72
C THR A 3 -23.55 39.39 -39.64
N GLY A 4 -23.08 39.65 -38.43
CA GLY A 4 -21.69 40.02 -38.18
C GLY A 4 -21.56 40.58 -36.77
N GLY A 5 -20.84 39.90 -35.90
CA GLY A 5 -20.47 40.45 -34.59
C GLY A 5 -20.61 39.54 -33.37
N ILE A 6 -20.86 38.24 -33.55
CA ILE A 6 -20.70 37.27 -32.46
C ILE A 6 -19.62 36.30 -32.95
N ASP A 7 -18.57 36.11 -32.17
CA ASP A 7 -17.58 35.02 -32.20
C ASP A 7 -16.12 35.50 -32.19
N SER A 8 -15.74 36.55 -32.93
CA SER A 8 -14.35 37.04 -32.92
C SER A 8 -13.92 37.62 -31.57
N SER A 9 -14.76 38.47 -30.97
CA SER A 9 -14.50 39.11 -29.69
C SER A 9 -14.51 38.15 -28.49
N LYS A 10 -15.25 37.04 -28.58
CA LYS A 10 -15.25 35.99 -27.54
C LYS A 10 -13.99 35.12 -27.62
N ILE A 11 -13.52 34.81 -28.82
CA ILE A 11 -12.27 34.08 -29.03
C ILE A 11 -11.08 34.93 -28.59
N GLU A 12 -11.09 36.22 -28.89
CA GLU A 12 -10.06 37.16 -28.40
C GLU A 12 -10.03 37.27 -26.87
N ALA A 13 -11.19 37.31 -26.21
CA ALA A 13 -11.29 37.30 -24.75
C ALA A 13 -10.72 36.01 -24.14
N MET A 14 -10.96 34.86 -24.77
CA MET A 14 -10.44 33.57 -24.31
C MET A 14 -8.91 33.46 -24.50
N ILE A 15 -8.38 33.95 -25.62
CA ILE A 15 -6.93 33.98 -25.88
C ILE A 15 -6.22 34.96 -24.93
N ALA A 16 -6.84 36.10 -24.62
CA ALA A 16 -6.32 37.05 -23.64
C ALA A 16 -6.28 36.44 -22.23
N GLN A 17 -7.32 35.68 -21.85
CA GLN A 17 -7.36 34.98 -20.56
C GLN A 17 -6.27 33.89 -20.47
N LEU A 18 -6.06 33.11 -21.53
CA LEU A 18 -4.98 32.12 -21.62
C LEU A 18 -3.57 32.75 -21.55
N LYS A 19 -3.35 33.89 -22.22
CA LYS A 19 -2.07 34.63 -22.12
C LYS A 19 -1.84 35.22 -20.74
N SER A 20 -2.89 35.70 -20.07
CA SER A 20 -2.79 36.24 -18.71
C SER A 20 -2.49 35.17 -17.66
N ALA A 21 -2.95 33.93 -17.86
CA ALA A 21 -2.60 32.81 -16.99
C ALA A 21 -1.14 32.35 -17.18
N ALA A 22 -0.59 32.50 -18.39
CA ALA A 22 0.78 32.11 -18.72
C ALA A 22 1.86 33.14 -18.30
N THR A 23 1.47 34.38 -17.99
CA THR A 23 2.39 35.48 -17.63
C THR A 23 2.33 35.86 -16.15
N ARG A 24 1.72 35.03 -15.30
CA ARG A 24 1.78 35.22 -13.84
C ARG A 24 3.06 34.58 -13.27
N PRO A 25 4.09 35.36 -12.91
CA PRO A 25 5.31 34.83 -12.26
C PRO A 25 5.06 34.27 -10.86
N ASP A 26 3.87 34.51 -10.27
CA ASP A 26 3.46 34.00 -8.96
C ASP A 26 2.46 32.83 -9.03
N ALA A 27 2.46 32.09 -10.12
CA ALA A 27 2.00 30.71 -10.03
C ALA A 27 3.02 29.96 -9.16
N LYS A 28 2.84 30.03 -7.83
CA LYS A 28 3.31 28.99 -6.92
C LYS A 28 2.73 27.70 -7.48
N VAL A 29 3.51 27.05 -8.33
CA VAL A 29 3.38 25.64 -8.63
C VAL A 29 3.21 25.00 -7.26
N PRO A 30 2.11 24.29 -6.98
CA PRO A 30 2.04 23.52 -5.76
C PRO A 30 3.22 22.56 -5.86
N MET A 31 4.30 22.89 -5.14
CA MET A 31 5.38 21.97 -4.90
C MET A 31 4.67 20.78 -4.30
N ILE A 32 4.64 19.66 -5.04
CA ILE A 32 4.29 18.39 -4.45
C ILE A 32 5.25 18.29 -3.28
N GLN A 33 4.70 18.42 -2.08
CA GLN A 33 5.45 18.28 -0.85
C GLN A 33 5.91 16.83 -0.87
N THR A 34 7.15 16.63 -1.32
CA THR A 34 7.83 15.35 -1.23
C THR A 34 7.71 14.93 0.21
N GLU A 35 6.89 13.91 0.40
CA GLU A 35 6.75 13.02 1.53
C GLU A 35 7.16 13.66 2.86
N MET A 36 6.13 13.94 3.69
CA MET A 36 6.26 13.91 5.14
C MET A 36 7.31 12.86 5.51
N PRO A 37 8.35 13.18 6.31
CA PRO A 37 9.34 12.19 6.66
C PRO A 37 8.57 11.04 7.30
N ALA A 38 8.45 9.93 6.56
CA ALA A 38 7.86 8.71 7.07
C ALA A 38 8.72 8.39 8.28
N GLY A 39 8.17 8.63 9.48
CA GLY A 39 8.88 8.41 10.73
C GLY A 39 9.52 7.04 10.63
N LYS A 40 10.84 6.96 10.82
CA LYS A 40 11.66 5.79 10.49
C LYS A 40 10.93 4.51 10.91
N VAL A 41 10.25 3.86 9.99
CA VAL A 41 9.61 2.58 10.28
C VAL A 41 10.77 1.62 10.41
N ASN A 42 11.05 1.23 11.64
CA ASN A 42 12.12 0.30 11.90
C ASN A 42 11.74 -1.03 11.27
N PHE A 43 12.49 -1.43 10.26
CA PHE A 43 12.27 -2.68 9.56
C PHE A 43 12.29 -3.88 10.51
N ALA A 44 13.10 -3.84 11.58
CA ALA A 44 13.10 -4.89 12.60
C ALA A 44 11.76 -4.97 13.34
N ASP A 45 11.13 -3.83 13.64
CA ASP A 45 9.83 -3.78 14.30
C ASP A 45 8.71 -4.24 13.34
N ALA A 46 8.78 -3.86 12.07
CA ALA A 46 7.85 -4.34 11.05
C ALA A 46 7.97 -5.85 10.81
N LEU A 47 9.20 -6.38 10.76
CA LEU A 47 9.47 -7.81 10.63
C LEU A 47 8.97 -8.57 11.86
N LYS A 48 9.25 -8.06 13.07
CA LYS A 48 8.72 -8.64 14.31
C LYS A 48 7.20 -8.68 14.28
N GLY A 49 6.55 -7.57 13.90
CA GLY A 49 5.10 -7.51 13.75
C GLY A 49 4.56 -8.53 12.74
N ALA A 50 5.25 -8.73 11.62
CA ALA A 50 4.86 -9.74 10.64
C ALA A 50 4.97 -11.18 11.18
N LEU A 51 6.05 -11.50 11.91
CA LEU A 51 6.23 -12.81 12.56
C LEU A 51 5.17 -13.06 13.64
N ASP A 52 4.89 -12.05 14.46
CA ASP A 52 3.86 -12.10 15.49
C ASP A 52 2.46 -12.30 14.85
N SER A 53 2.18 -11.66 13.71
CA SER A 53 0.95 -11.83 12.94
C SER A 53 0.76 -13.26 12.41
N VAL A 54 1.83 -13.91 11.93
CA VAL A 54 1.76 -15.30 11.44
C VAL A 54 1.50 -16.27 12.58
N SER A 55 2.16 -16.07 13.72
CA SER A 55 1.89 -16.85 14.94
C SER A 55 0.43 -16.71 15.40
N ALA A 56 -0.09 -15.48 15.39
CA ALA A 56 -1.48 -15.20 15.73
C ALA A 56 -2.46 -15.88 14.75
N SER A 57 -2.19 -15.80 13.44
CA SER A 57 -2.99 -16.44 12.41
C SER A 57 -3.03 -17.96 12.58
N GLN A 58 -1.89 -18.59 12.85
CA GLN A 58 -1.80 -20.03 13.08
C GLN A 58 -2.59 -20.47 14.32
N THR A 59 -2.53 -19.69 15.38
CA THR A 59 -3.31 -19.91 16.62
C THR A 59 -4.81 -19.76 16.37
N ALA A 60 -5.21 -18.72 15.65
CA ALA A 60 -6.61 -18.46 15.30
C ALA A 60 -7.21 -19.59 14.45
N SER A 61 -6.47 -20.08 13.44
CA SER A 61 -6.89 -21.20 12.61
C SER A 61 -7.04 -22.50 13.41
N ALA A 62 -6.14 -22.77 14.35
CA ALA A 62 -6.24 -23.93 15.23
C ALA A 62 -7.48 -23.84 16.13
N GLU A 63 -7.75 -22.67 16.70
CA GLU A 63 -8.92 -22.45 17.56
C GLU A 63 -10.23 -22.56 16.79
N LEU A 64 -10.30 -22.00 15.57
CA LEU A 64 -11.48 -22.15 14.70
C LEU A 64 -11.76 -23.62 14.37
N GLY A 65 -10.73 -24.40 14.02
CA GLY A 65 -10.87 -25.84 13.80
C GLY A 65 -11.37 -26.57 15.05
N LYS A 66 -10.84 -26.21 16.22
CA LYS A 66 -11.24 -26.78 17.51
C LYS A 66 -12.70 -26.47 17.83
N ARG A 67 -13.13 -25.21 17.69
CA ARG A 67 -14.52 -24.76 17.90
C ARG A 67 -15.49 -25.47 16.96
N PHE A 68 -15.12 -25.59 15.69
CA PHE A 68 -15.91 -26.36 14.71
C PHE A 68 -16.06 -27.83 15.13
N THR A 69 -14.99 -28.50 15.55
CA THR A 69 -15.07 -29.90 16.02
C THR A 69 -15.88 -30.07 17.31
N MET A 70 -16.03 -29.01 18.10
CA MET A 70 -16.90 -28.99 19.29
C MET A 70 -18.38 -28.76 18.97
N GLY A 71 -18.73 -28.54 17.70
CA GLY A 71 -20.12 -28.28 17.28
C GLY A 71 -20.57 -26.84 17.52
N ASP A 72 -19.65 -25.87 17.52
CA ASP A 72 -19.99 -24.45 17.60
C ASP A 72 -20.64 -23.98 16.28
N ASP A 73 -21.95 -23.78 16.31
CA ASP A 73 -22.75 -23.32 15.16
C ASP A 73 -22.36 -21.92 14.64
N SER A 74 -21.57 -21.15 15.40
CA SER A 74 -21.06 -19.84 14.97
C SER A 74 -19.83 -19.92 14.05
N VAL A 75 -19.23 -21.10 13.91
CA VAL A 75 -18.05 -21.33 13.05
C VAL A 75 -18.44 -22.24 11.90
N SER A 76 -18.43 -21.72 10.67
CA SER A 76 -18.69 -22.55 9.50
C SER A 76 -17.44 -23.34 9.09
N LEU A 77 -17.64 -24.53 8.52
CA LEU A 77 -16.54 -25.30 7.93
C LEU A 77 -15.77 -24.47 6.87
N SER A 78 -16.48 -23.64 6.11
CA SER A 78 -15.91 -22.74 5.12
C SER A 78 -14.94 -21.74 5.77
N ASP A 79 -15.29 -21.15 6.90
CA ASP A 79 -14.43 -20.20 7.62
C ASP A 79 -13.17 -20.89 8.15
N VAL A 80 -13.30 -22.11 8.67
CA VAL A 80 -12.14 -22.92 9.10
C VAL A 80 -11.20 -23.17 7.92
N MET A 81 -11.74 -23.61 6.77
CA MET A 81 -10.95 -23.89 5.58
C MET A 81 -10.25 -22.65 5.02
N VAL A 82 -10.95 -21.52 4.95
CA VAL A 82 -10.38 -20.23 4.51
C VAL A 82 -9.29 -19.78 5.48
N SER A 83 -9.52 -19.87 6.79
CA SER A 83 -8.53 -19.52 7.80
C SER A 83 -7.28 -20.41 7.67
N MET A 84 -7.45 -21.72 7.52
CA MET A 84 -6.35 -22.67 7.33
C MET A 84 -5.52 -22.33 6.08
N GLN A 85 -6.17 -22.06 4.95
CA GLN A 85 -5.49 -21.65 3.71
C GLN A 85 -4.76 -20.33 3.89
N LYS A 86 -5.39 -19.34 4.53
CA LYS A 86 -4.78 -18.05 4.83
C LYS A 86 -3.53 -18.20 5.68
N SER A 87 -3.59 -18.93 6.79
CA SER A 87 -2.41 -19.18 7.64
C SER A 87 -1.30 -19.92 6.89
N SER A 88 -1.64 -20.84 5.99
CA SER A 88 -0.65 -21.56 5.18
C SER A 88 0.10 -20.61 4.24
N ILE A 89 -0.61 -19.72 3.55
CA ILE A 89 -0.02 -18.71 2.65
C ILE A 89 0.85 -17.72 3.43
N GLU A 90 0.36 -17.23 4.58
CA GLU A 90 1.11 -16.30 5.44
C GLU A 90 2.39 -16.92 5.99
N PHE A 91 2.35 -18.20 6.36
CA PHE A 91 3.53 -18.95 6.77
C PHE A 91 4.54 -19.09 5.62
N GLN A 92 4.10 -19.47 4.43
CA GLN A 92 4.98 -19.57 3.25
C GLN A 92 5.66 -18.23 2.93
N ALA A 93 4.91 -17.13 2.98
CA ALA A 93 5.46 -15.79 2.81
C ALA A 93 6.53 -15.47 3.87
N SER A 94 6.30 -15.85 5.13
CA SER A 94 7.26 -15.64 6.21
C SER A 94 8.56 -16.41 6.02
N VAL A 95 8.48 -17.64 5.51
CA VAL A 95 9.68 -18.42 5.17
C VAL A 95 10.49 -17.72 4.07
N GLN A 96 9.83 -17.13 3.08
CA GLN A 96 10.52 -16.37 2.03
C GLN A 96 11.24 -15.14 2.60
N VAL A 97 10.58 -14.38 3.48
CA VAL A 97 11.18 -13.23 4.16
C VAL A 97 12.38 -13.66 5.00
N ARG A 98 12.23 -14.73 5.81
CA ARG A 98 13.32 -15.32 6.60
C ARG A 98 14.50 -15.70 5.72
N ASN A 99 14.27 -16.35 4.59
CA ASN A 99 15.33 -16.75 3.67
C ASN A 99 16.03 -15.52 3.07
N LYS A 100 15.30 -14.46 2.68
CA LYS A 100 15.90 -13.23 2.18
C LYS A 100 16.72 -12.48 3.21
N LEU A 101 16.30 -12.47 4.46
CA LEU A 101 17.09 -11.89 5.56
C LEU A 101 18.41 -12.61 5.77
N VAL A 102 18.39 -13.95 5.76
CA VAL A 102 19.60 -14.76 5.89
C VAL A 102 20.52 -14.52 4.69
N SER A 103 19.97 -14.46 3.47
CA SER A 103 20.75 -14.13 2.27
C SER A 103 21.37 -12.74 2.36
N ALA A 104 20.62 -11.72 2.79
CA ALA A 104 21.15 -10.37 2.94
C ALA A 104 22.27 -10.29 3.99
N TYR A 105 22.15 -11.03 5.10
CA TYR A 105 23.21 -11.13 6.08
C TYR A 105 24.48 -11.80 5.50
N HIS A 106 24.31 -12.89 4.75
CA HIS A 106 25.43 -13.54 4.05
C HIS A 106 26.07 -12.62 2.99
N GLU A 107 25.28 -11.83 2.28
CA GLU A 107 25.74 -10.88 1.27
C GLU A 107 26.59 -9.76 1.89
N ILE A 108 26.17 -9.21 3.04
CA ILE A 108 26.97 -8.25 3.81
C ILE A 108 28.28 -8.87 4.29
N MET A 109 28.29 -10.14 4.74
CA MET A 109 29.53 -10.82 5.14
C MET A 109 30.49 -11.08 3.97
N ASN A 110 29.96 -11.29 2.76
CA ASN A 110 30.75 -11.53 1.56
C ASN A 110 31.14 -10.24 0.82
N MET A 111 30.60 -9.09 1.20
CA MET A 111 31.14 -7.80 0.77
C MET A 111 32.54 -7.65 1.37
N GLN A 112 33.56 -7.68 0.51
CA GLN A 112 34.93 -7.37 0.91
C GLN A 112 34.99 -5.91 1.40
N VAL A 113 35.65 -5.70 2.53
CA VAL A 113 36.05 -4.36 3.01
C VAL A 113 37.03 -3.70 2.06
#